data_AF-M4BXE9-F1
#
_entry.id   AF-M4BXE9-F1
#
_cell.length_a   1.000
_cell.length_b   1.000
_cell.length_c   1.000
_cell.angle_alpha   90.00
_cell.angle_beta   90.00
_cell.angle_gamma   90.00
#
_symmetry.space_group_name_H-M   'P 1'
#
loop_
_entity.id
_entity.type
_entity.pdbx_description
1 polymer ?
#
loop_
_entity_poly.entity_id
_entity_poly.type
_entity_poly.pdbx_seq_one_letter_code
_entity_poly.pdbx_strand_id
1 'polypeptide(L)'
;MRSHPRALHCRLVSIRTASGTKLIGHACIAVFIAKQLDGDDQHLSTPHSWAALVTGLFFGLNMFHGLLLTFEGSRPNWQWKDETHAITGVLIYIGSVVTMLYGLQTSSWGTKAFRPERQFQLTVLIIAAHVNLLKKSLVLERRERHSVIVEKVAPIA
;
A
#
# COMPACT_ATOMS: atom_id res chain seq x y z
N MET A 1 6.46 19.61 -27.82
CA MET A 1 6.20 19.78 -26.37
C MET A 1 6.79 18.58 -25.62
N ARG A 2 7.96 18.73 -24.99
CA ARG A 2 8.53 17.67 -24.13
C ARG A 2 7.84 17.77 -22.77
N SER A 3 7.04 16.78 -22.41
CA SER A 3 6.50 16.66 -21.05
C SER A 3 7.68 16.55 -20.07
N HIS A 4 7.75 17.47 -19.11
CA HIS A 4 8.77 17.42 -18.06
C HIS A 4 8.75 16.04 -17.36
N PRO A 5 9.90 15.42 -17.08
CA PRO A 5 9.98 14.08 -16.48
C PRO A 5 9.23 13.96 -15.13
N ARG A 6 9.08 15.07 -14.41
CA ARG A 6 8.28 15.14 -13.17
C ARG A 6 6.78 14.90 -13.40
N ALA A 7 6.23 15.29 -14.55
CA ALA A 7 4.81 15.12 -14.87
C ALA A 7 4.45 13.66 -15.21
N LEU A 8 5.38 12.91 -15.81
CA LEU A 8 5.22 11.49 -16.12
C LEU A 8 5.27 10.61 -14.86
N HIS A 9 6.23 10.87 -13.96
CA HIS A 9 6.26 10.22 -12.65
C HIS A 9 4.98 10.49 -11.84
N CYS A 10 4.45 11.72 -11.90
CA CYS A 10 3.21 12.09 -11.21
C CYS A 10 2.00 11.30 -11.70
N ARG A 11 1.81 11.15 -13.02
CA ARG A 11 0.71 10.34 -13.56
C ARG A 11 0.80 8.89 -13.09
N LEU A 12 2.01 8.32 -13.10
CA LEU A 12 2.23 6.95 -12.64
C LEU A 12 1.95 6.76 -11.15
N VAL A 13 2.31 7.73 -10.30
CA VAL A 13 2.03 7.68 -8.85
C VAL A 13 0.53 7.83 -8.58
N SER A 14 -0.14 8.83 -9.17
CA SER A 14 -1.60 8.98 -9.02
C SER A 14 -2.38 7.78 -9.53
N ILE A 15 -1.99 7.21 -10.68
CA ILE A 15 -2.63 5.99 -11.21
C ILE A 15 -2.41 4.83 -10.24
N ARG A 16 -1.19 4.62 -9.73
CA ARG A 16 -0.88 3.53 -8.80
C ARG A 16 -1.67 3.65 -7.49
N THR A 17 -1.75 4.84 -6.90
CA THR A 17 -2.49 5.07 -5.66
C THR A 17 -4.00 4.91 -5.89
N ALA A 18 -4.55 5.46 -6.98
CA ALA A 18 -5.96 5.31 -7.33
C ALA A 18 -6.34 3.84 -7.60
N SER A 19 -5.47 3.06 -8.24
CA SER A 19 -5.66 1.62 -8.43
C SER A 19 -5.69 0.87 -7.10
N GLY A 20 -4.83 1.23 -6.15
CA GLY A 20 -4.82 0.65 -4.80
C GLY A 20 -6.13 0.89 -4.04
N THR A 21 -6.64 2.12 -4.05
CA THR A 21 -7.92 2.48 -3.41
C THR A 21 -9.10 1.73 -4.01
N LYS A 22 -9.12 1.57 -5.35
CA LYS A 22 -10.15 0.76 -6.02
C LYS A 22 -10.09 -0.69 -5.55
N LEU A 23 -8.90 -1.28 -5.47
CA LEU A 23 -8.73 -2.68 -5.05
C LEU A 23 -9.26 -2.91 -3.63
N ILE A 24 -8.95 -2.00 -2.70
CA ILE A 24 -9.43 -2.05 -1.31
C ILE A 24 -10.96 -1.92 -1.26
N GLY A 25 -11.55 -0.99 -2.01
CA GLY A 25 -13.00 -0.84 -2.09
C GLY A 25 -13.72 -2.10 -2.56
N HIS A 26 -13.21 -2.75 -3.61
CA HIS A 26 -13.78 -4.02 -4.10
C HIS A 26 -13.62 -5.15 -3.08
N ALA A 27 -12.49 -5.21 -2.36
CA ALA A 27 -12.28 -6.20 -1.31
C ALA A 27 -13.28 -6.03 -0.16
N CYS A 28 -13.52 -4.80 0.30
CA CYS A 28 -14.52 -4.53 1.33
C CYS A 28 -15.94 -4.93 0.89
N ILE A 29 -16.32 -4.61 -0.36
CA ILE A 29 -17.62 -5.00 -0.92
C ILE A 29 -17.73 -6.52 -1.00
N ALA A 30 -16.69 -7.21 -1.47
CA ALA A 30 -16.69 -8.67 -1.56
C ALA A 30 -16.86 -9.33 -0.18
N VAL A 31 -16.18 -8.82 0.86
CA VAL A 31 -16.33 -9.33 2.23
C VAL A 31 -17.72 -9.05 2.77
N PHE A 32 -18.28 -7.88 2.49
CA PHE A 32 -19.64 -7.53 2.91
C PHE A 32 -20.67 -8.48 2.28
N ILE A 33 -20.60 -8.69 0.96
CA ILE A 33 -21.48 -9.61 0.24
C ILE A 33 -21.30 -11.05 0.73
N ALA A 34 -20.05 -11.51 0.91
CA ALA A 34 -19.78 -12.87 1.38
C ALA A 34 -20.40 -13.14 2.76
N LYS A 35 -20.27 -12.20 3.70
CA LYS A 35 -20.92 -12.31 5.02
C LYS A 35 -22.44 -12.33 4.94
N GLN A 36 -23.01 -11.49 4.08
CA GLN A 36 -24.46 -11.46 3.87
C GLN A 36 -24.98 -12.80 3.31
N LEU A 37 -24.23 -13.43 2.39
CA LEU A 37 -24.57 -14.73 1.81
C LEU A 37 -24.41 -15.89 2.81
N ASP A 38 -23.43 -15.80 3.71
CA ASP A 38 -23.20 -16.80 4.76
C ASP A 38 -24.19 -16.67 5.94
N GLY A 39 -25.09 -15.67 5.94
CA GLY A 39 -26.03 -15.41 7.02
C GLY A 39 -25.37 -14.94 8.32
N ASP A 40 -24.15 -14.39 8.23
CA ASP A 40 -23.37 -13.89 9.35
C ASP A 40 -23.46 -12.35 9.44
N ASP A 41 -24.38 -11.87 10.27
CA ASP A 41 -24.63 -10.43 10.48
C ASP A 41 -23.59 -9.77 11.40
N GLN A 42 -22.63 -10.52 11.96
CA GLN A 42 -21.62 -9.93 12.84
C GLN A 42 -20.47 -9.31 12.03
N HIS A 43 -20.45 -7.98 11.97
CA HIS A 43 -19.35 -7.21 11.44
C HIS A 43 -18.42 -6.73 12.56
N LEU A 44 -17.13 -6.57 12.27
CA LEU A 44 -16.14 -6.01 13.21
C LEU A 44 -16.07 -6.76 14.56
N SER A 45 -16.36 -8.07 14.58
CA SER A 45 -16.35 -8.89 15.79
C SER A 45 -15.02 -9.59 16.09
N THR A 46 -14.02 -9.48 15.20
CA THR A 46 -12.75 -10.21 15.34
C THR A 46 -11.56 -9.24 15.39
N PRO A 47 -10.44 -9.63 16.03
CA PRO A 47 -9.23 -8.82 16.01
C PRO A 47 -8.73 -8.52 14.58
N HIS A 48 -8.96 -9.45 13.64
CA HIS A 48 -8.60 -9.27 12.23
C HIS A 48 -9.39 -8.11 11.60
N SER A 49 -10.71 -8.06 11.81
CA SER A 49 -11.55 -7.02 11.22
C SER A 49 -11.30 -5.64 11.85
N TRP A 50 -10.98 -5.57 13.15
CA TRP A 50 -10.51 -4.34 13.78
C TRP A 50 -9.16 -3.87 13.20
N ALA A 51 -8.17 -4.77 13.09
CA ALA A 51 -6.88 -4.44 12.52
C ALA A 51 -6.99 -3.97 11.05
N ALA A 52 -7.85 -4.61 10.26
CA ALA A 52 -8.15 -4.23 8.89
C ALA A 52 -8.81 -2.84 8.82
N LEU A 53 -9.76 -2.55 9.70
CA LEU A 53 -10.41 -1.25 9.77
C LEU A 53 -9.42 -0.14 10.11
N VAL A 54 -8.62 -0.33 11.16
CA VAL A 54 -7.62 0.66 11.59
C VAL A 54 -6.60 0.91 10.48
N THR A 55 -6.05 -0.15 9.87
CA THR A 55 -5.11 -0.03 8.76
C THR A 55 -5.74 0.68 7.55
N GLY A 56 -6.99 0.35 7.22
CA GLY A 56 -7.75 0.98 6.14
C GLY A 56 -8.03 2.47 6.41
N LEU A 57 -8.33 2.83 7.65
CA LEU A 57 -8.53 4.23 8.06
C LEU A 57 -7.23 5.03 7.93
N PHE A 58 -6.12 4.51 8.45
CA PHE A 58 -4.81 5.15 8.30
C PHE A 58 -4.41 5.28 6.83
N PHE A 59 -4.68 4.25 6.01
CA PHE A 59 -4.50 4.34 4.56
C PHE A 59 -5.30 5.50 3.95
N GLY A 60 -6.59 5.59 4.25
CA GLY A 60 -7.46 6.67 3.78
C GLY A 60 -6.94 8.04 4.20
N LEU A 61 -6.63 8.22 5.48
CA LEU A 61 -6.09 9.47 6.02
C LEU A 61 -4.74 9.85 5.37
N ASN A 62 -3.83 8.88 5.22
CA ASN A 62 -2.53 9.16 4.59
C ASN A 62 -2.70 9.53 3.11
N MET A 63 -3.66 8.92 2.40
CA MET A 63 -4.00 9.30 1.03
C MET A 63 -4.57 10.73 0.96
N PHE A 64 -5.54 11.07 1.81
CA PHE A 64 -6.10 12.42 1.86
C PHE A 64 -5.04 13.46 2.23
N HIS A 65 -4.17 13.15 3.19
CA HIS A 65 -3.06 14.00 3.57
C HIS A 65 -2.11 14.24 2.38
N GLY A 66 -1.71 13.19 1.65
CA GLY A 66 -0.88 13.33 0.46
C GLY A 66 -1.52 14.15 -0.66
N LEU A 67 -2.85 14.02 -0.85
CA LEU A 67 -3.61 14.84 -1.80
C LEU A 67 -3.66 16.31 -1.37
N LEU A 68 -3.94 16.58 -0.09
CA LEU A 68 -3.95 17.93 0.46
C LEU A 68 -2.58 18.59 0.27
N LEU A 69 -1.50 17.96 0.71
CA LEU A 69 -0.14 18.48 0.51
C LEU A 69 0.20 18.74 -0.96
N THR A 70 -0.37 17.94 -1.87
CA THR A 70 -0.16 18.07 -3.31
C THR A 70 -0.90 19.27 -3.91
N PHE A 71 -2.13 19.53 -3.46
CA PHE A 71 -3.05 20.48 -4.08
C PHE A 71 -3.37 21.71 -3.21
N GLU A 72 -2.78 21.80 -2.01
CA GLU A 72 -2.92 22.95 -1.13
C GLU A 72 -2.19 24.15 -1.74
N GLY A 73 -2.97 25.14 -2.21
CA GLY A 73 -2.49 26.39 -2.78
C GLY A 73 -2.80 26.56 -4.27
N SER A 74 -2.36 27.69 -4.83
CA SER A 74 -2.61 28.06 -6.23
C SER A 74 -1.74 27.29 -7.24
N ARG A 75 -0.75 26.52 -6.76
CA ARG A 75 0.14 25.68 -7.57
C ARG A 75 0.37 24.34 -6.87
N PRO A 76 0.40 23.22 -7.62
CA PRO A 76 0.70 21.93 -7.03
C PRO A 76 2.06 21.92 -6.34
N ASN A 77 2.06 21.58 -5.06
CA ASN A 77 3.25 21.54 -4.22
C ASN A 77 3.59 20.09 -3.92
N TRP A 78 4.78 19.60 -4.27
CA TRP A 78 5.10 18.16 -4.17
C TRP A 78 5.55 17.74 -2.76
N GLN A 79 4.92 18.33 -1.74
CA GLN A 79 5.21 18.15 -0.32
C GLN A 79 4.77 16.79 0.24
N TRP A 80 4.05 15.96 -0.51
CA TRP A 80 3.80 14.55 -0.14
C TRP A 80 5.08 13.75 0.13
N LYS A 81 6.26 14.27 -0.24
CA LYS A 81 7.57 13.72 0.12
C LYS A 81 8.02 14.07 1.55
N ASP A 82 7.16 14.67 2.37
CA ASP A 82 7.49 14.87 3.77
C ASP A 82 7.71 13.53 4.49
N GLU A 83 8.51 13.60 5.55
CA GLU A 83 8.96 12.42 6.30
C GLU A 83 7.79 11.71 7.01
N THR A 84 6.78 12.46 7.46
CA THR A 84 5.59 11.93 8.14
C THR A 84 4.72 11.11 7.19
N HIS A 85 4.42 11.61 5.99
CA HIS A 85 3.65 10.91 4.97
C HIS A 85 4.36 9.64 4.51
N ALA A 86 5.69 9.70 4.35
CA ALA A 86 6.51 8.56 3.99
C ALA A 86 6.53 7.47 5.08
N ILE A 87 6.83 7.83 6.33
CA ILE A 87 6.87 6.89 7.47
C ILE A 87 5.48 6.27 7.68
N THR A 88 4.43 7.09 7.67
CA THR A 88 3.05 6.62 7.82
C THR A 88 2.69 5.64 6.70
N GLY A 89 3.06 5.93 5.45
CA GLY A 89 2.88 5.02 4.32
C GLY A 89 3.57 3.67 4.49
N VAL A 90 4.80 3.65 5.03
CA VAL A 90 5.53 2.42 5.33
C VAL A 90 4.85 1.61 6.43
N LEU A 91 4.40 2.27 7.50
CA LEU A 91 3.69 1.60 8.61
C LEU A 91 2.36 0.99 8.14
N ILE A 92 1.61 1.71 7.29
CA ILE A 92 0.38 1.21 6.68
C ILE A 92 0.67 -0.02 5.81
N TYR A 93 1.74 0.03 5.00
CA TYR A 93 2.15 -1.12 4.19
C TYR A 93 2.44 -2.34 5.07
N ILE A 94 3.28 -2.21 6.10
CA ILE A 94 3.60 -3.31 7.02
C ILE A 94 2.31 -3.82 7.70
N GLY A 95 1.49 -2.91 8.23
CA GLY A 95 0.21 -3.23 8.86
C GLY A 95 -0.69 -4.04 7.94
N SER A 96 -0.83 -3.63 6.67
CA SER A 96 -1.65 -4.33 5.68
C SER A 96 -1.18 -5.76 5.41
N VAL A 97 0.13 -5.99 5.33
CA VAL A 97 0.71 -7.33 5.14
C VAL A 97 0.46 -8.20 6.36
N VAL A 98 0.69 -7.66 7.56
CA VAL A 98 0.44 -8.36 8.82
C VAL A 98 -1.03 -8.72 8.95
N THR A 99 -1.94 -7.78 8.69
CA THR A 99 -3.39 -8.04 8.74
C THR A 99 -3.82 -9.09 7.71
N MET A 100 -3.27 -9.06 6.49
CA MET A 100 -3.53 -10.08 5.46
C MET A 100 -3.09 -11.48 5.91
N LEU A 101 -1.87 -11.60 6.44
CA LEU A 101 -1.34 -12.87 6.94
C LEU A 101 -2.13 -13.38 8.14
N TYR A 102 -2.50 -12.48 9.06
CA TYR A 102 -3.35 -12.81 10.20
C TYR A 102 -4.72 -13.33 9.72
N GLY A 103 -5.35 -12.64 8.75
CA GLY A 103 -6.60 -13.08 8.15
C GLY A 103 -6.52 -14.45 7.49
N LEU A 104 -5.42 -14.75 6.77
CA LEU A 104 -5.19 -16.06 6.18
C LEU A 104 -5.16 -17.18 7.23
N GLN A 105 -4.60 -16.90 8.41
CA GLN A 105 -4.43 -17.89 9.48
C GLN A 105 -5.65 -18.02 10.39
N THR A 106 -6.38 -16.92 10.66
CA THR A 106 -7.42 -16.89 11.70
C THR A 106 -8.84 -16.74 11.18
N SER A 107 -9.03 -16.31 9.94
CA SER A 107 -10.39 -16.16 9.41
C SER A 107 -11.07 -17.52 9.21
N SER A 108 -12.40 -17.53 9.33
CA SER A 108 -13.21 -18.71 9.05
C SER A 108 -13.02 -19.20 7.61
N TRP A 109 -12.89 -18.27 6.66
CA TRP A 109 -12.59 -18.60 5.27
C TRP A 109 -11.20 -19.23 5.11
N GLY A 110 -10.15 -18.60 5.65
CA GLY A 110 -8.77 -19.07 5.49
C GLY A 110 -8.52 -20.45 6.11
N THR A 111 -9.13 -20.69 7.28
CA THR A 111 -9.06 -21.98 8.00
C THR A 111 -9.86 -23.10 7.34
N LYS A 112 -10.96 -22.78 6.65
CA LYS A 112 -11.74 -23.76 5.88
C LYS A 112 -11.16 -24.04 4.49
N ALA A 113 -10.60 -23.02 3.83
CA ALA A 113 -10.10 -23.12 2.46
C ALA A 113 -8.76 -23.85 2.36
N PHE A 114 -7.92 -23.79 3.41
CA PHE A 114 -6.56 -24.33 3.37
C PHE A 114 -6.25 -25.20 4.58
N ARG A 115 -5.54 -26.31 4.34
CA ARG A 115 -4.91 -27.10 5.41
C ARG A 115 -3.79 -26.29 6.07
N PRO A 116 -3.44 -26.52 7.35
CA PRO A 116 -2.41 -25.76 8.06
C PRO A 116 -1.06 -25.70 7.31
N GLU A 117 -0.64 -26.80 6.70
CA GLU A 117 0.58 -26.87 5.90
C GLU A 117 0.57 -25.88 4.72
N ARG A 118 -0.56 -25.78 4.00
CA ARG A 118 -0.71 -24.84 2.89
C ARG A 118 -0.78 -23.39 3.36
N GLN A 119 -1.39 -23.14 4.51
CA GLN A 119 -1.39 -21.80 5.11
C GLN A 119 0.04 -21.35 5.41
N PHE A 120 0.85 -22.22 6.01
CA PHE A 120 2.26 -21.94 6.28
C PHE A 120 3.04 -21.64 4.98
N GLN A 121 2.91 -22.50 3.97
CA GLN A 121 3.57 -22.29 2.67
C GLN A 121 3.16 -20.96 2.02
N LEU A 122 1.87 -20.63 2.02
CA LEU A 122 1.36 -19.36 1.50
C LEU A 122 1.88 -18.17 2.31
N THR A 123 1.90 -18.25 3.64
CA THR A 123 2.47 -17.22 4.51
C THR A 123 3.93 -16.94 4.15
N VAL A 124 4.76 -17.98 4.02
CA VAL A 124 6.17 -17.85 3.65
C VAL A 124 6.33 -17.23 2.27
N LEU A 125 5.56 -17.67 1.27
CA LEU A 125 5.61 -17.14 -0.09
C LEU A 125 5.20 -15.66 -0.13
N ILE A 126 4.14 -15.29 0.59
CA ILE A 126 3.69 -13.91 0.72
C ILE A 126 4.79 -13.06 1.35
N ILE A 127 5.39 -13.49 2.46
CA ILE A 127 6.49 -12.78 3.12
C ILE A 127 7.66 -12.60 2.14
N ALA A 128 8.09 -13.67 1.47
CA ALA A 128 9.19 -13.62 0.51
C ALA A 128 8.91 -12.63 -0.65
N ALA A 129 7.67 -12.61 -1.16
CA ALA A 129 7.26 -11.68 -2.20
C ALA A 129 7.35 -10.21 -1.73
N HIS A 130 6.88 -9.91 -0.52
CA HIS A 130 6.90 -8.55 0.03
C HIS A 130 8.32 -8.08 0.36
N VAL A 131 9.16 -8.96 0.93
CA VAL A 131 10.59 -8.67 1.15
C VAL A 131 11.31 -8.39 -0.18
N ASN A 132 11.03 -9.19 -1.22
CA ASN A 132 11.63 -8.98 -2.53
C ASN A 132 11.18 -7.66 -3.18
N LEU A 133 9.90 -7.28 -3.04
CA LEU A 133 9.38 -6.00 -3.50
C LEU A 133 10.06 -4.82 -2.79
N LEU A 134 10.19 -4.87 -1.46
CA LEU A 134 10.90 -3.85 -0.68
C LEU A 134 12.36 -3.74 -1.10
N LYS A 135 13.07 -4.88 -1.22
CA LYS A 135 14.46 -4.91 -1.68
C LYS A 135 14.61 -4.24 -3.05
N LYS A 136 13.73 -4.57 -3.99
CA LYS A 136 13.76 -3.98 -5.33
C LYS A 136 13.50 -2.47 -5.28
N SER A 137 12.55 -2.02 -4.45
CA SER A 137 12.26 -0.60 -4.25
C SER A 137 13.50 0.17 -3.75
N LEU A 138 14.17 -0.36 -2.72
CA LEU A 138 15.38 0.25 -2.14
C LEU A 138 16.54 0.31 -3.15
N VAL A 139 16.70 -0.72 -3.98
CA VAL A 139 17.71 -0.75 -5.04
C VAL A 139 17.43 0.33 -6.10
N LEU A 140 16.17 0.50 -6.50
CA LEU A 140 15.78 1.54 -7.46
C LEU A 140 16.02 2.93 -6.90
N GLU A 141 15.62 3.17 -5.65
CA GLU A 141 15.86 4.44 -4.96
C GLU A 141 17.35 4.78 -4.84
N ARG A 142 18.19 3.77 -4.53
CA ARG A 142 19.66 3.94 -4.50
C ARG A 142 20.21 4.33 -5.88
N ARG A 143 19.72 3.71 -6.95
CA ARG A 143 20.15 4.00 -8.33
C ARG A 143 19.76 5.41 -8.74
N GLU A 144 18.53 5.84 -8.44
CA GLU A 144 18.08 7.21 -8.70
C GLU A 144 18.89 8.25 -7.93
N ARG A 145 19.18 8.02 -6.63
CA ARG A 145 20.08 8.89 -5.86
C ARG A 145 21.46 8.99 -6.48
N HIS A 146 22.03 7.87 -6.90
CA HIS A 146 23.36 7.85 -7.51
C HIS A 146 23.40 8.59 -8.84
N SER A 147 22.39 8.44 -9.72
CA SER A 147 22.34 9.17 -10.98
C SER A 147 22.23 10.69 -10.80
N VAL A 148 21.44 11.14 -9.82
CA VAL A 148 21.32 12.58 -9.50
C VAL A 148 22.63 13.16 -8.97
N ILE A 149 23.39 12.40 -8.18
CA ILE A 149 24.71 12.83 -7.69
C ILE A 149 25.69 12.92 -8.86
N VAL A 150 25.74 11.91 -9.73
CA VAL A 150 26.64 11.91 -10.91
C VAL A 150 26.32 13.07 -11.85
N GLU A 151 25.04 13.36 -12.10
CA GLU A 151 24.61 14.50 -12.94
C GLU A 151 25.01 15.86 -12.33
N LYS A 152 24.94 16.02 -11.00
CA LYS A 152 25.35 17.26 -10.32
C LYS A 152 26.86 17.45 -10.25
N VAL A 153 27.63 16.37 -10.25
CA VAL A 153 29.09 16.40 -10.07
C VAL A 153 29.83 16.38 -11.41
N ALA A 154 29.18 16.00 -12.52
CA ALA A 154 29.71 16.19 -13.86
C ALA A 154 29.60 17.69 -14.23
N PRO A 155 30.70 18.47 -14.23
CA PRO A 155 30.66 19.81 -14.79
C PRO A 155 30.29 19.70 -16.28
N ILE A 156 29.48 20.63 -16.75
CA ILE A 156 29.15 20.82 -18.16
C ILE A 156 30.47 20.90 -18.92
N ALA A 157 30.79 19.85 -19.67
CA ALA A 157 31.83 19.85 -20.70
C ALA A 157 31.19 20.25 -22.04
#